data_AF-A0A2P7B286-F1
#
_entry.id   AF-A0A2P7B286-F1
#
_cell.length_a   1.000
_cell.length_b   1.000
_cell.length_c   1.000
_cell.angle_alpha   90.00
_cell.angle_beta   90.00
_cell.angle_gamma   90.00
#
_symmetry.space_group_name_H-M   'P 1'
#
loop_
_entity.id
_entity.type
_entity.pdbx_description
1 polymer ?
#
loop_
_entity_poly.entity_id
_entity_poly.type
_entity_poly.pdbx_seq_one_letter_code
_entity_poly.pdbx_strand_id
1 'polypeptide(L)'
;MMKHLSISLPIAALILVTGVLNAGPAFAADCSSVGQRVADSQGGTLARATSVVQNGKEVCVVVVLIPGKDGERPRRVEVAVPAN
;
A
#
# COMPACT_ATOMS: atom_id res chain seq x y z
N MET A 1 -49.36 -1.99 16.76
CA MET A 1 -50.07 -1.16 17.77
C MET A 1 -49.03 -0.57 18.71
N MET A 2 -48.88 0.77 18.68
CA MET A 2 -48.46 1.66 19.80
C MET A 2 -47.04 1.46 20.37
N LYS A 3 -46.13 2.43 20.44
CA LYS A 3 -46.26 3.87 20.58
C LYS A 3 -44.96 4.56 20.15
N HIS A 4 -45.13 5.66 19.45
CA HIS A 4 -44.20 6.78 19.39
C HIS A 4 -43.75 7.17 20.80
N LEU A 5 -42.45 7.33 21.02
CA LEU A 5 -41.97 8.24 22.04
C LEU A 5 -40.80 9.06 21.48
N SER A 6 -41.20 10.20 20.94
CA SER A 6 -40.39 11.36 20.64
C SER A 6 -39.56 11.75 21.86
N ILE A 7 -38.23 11.64 21.78
CA ILE A 7 -37.33 12.26 22.74
C ILE A 7 -36.64 13.42 22.02
N SER A 8 -37.12 14.60 22.37
CA SER A 8 -36.60 15.92 22.06
C SER A 8 -35.14 16.09 22.51
N LEU A 9 -34.33 16.67 21.62
CA LEU A 9 -32.99 17.26 21.83
C LEU A 9 -32.81 17.95 23.19
N PRO A 10 -31.57 17.96 23.72
CA PRO A 10 -30.86 19.23 23.65
C PRO A 10 -29.57 19.16 22.82
N ILE A 11 -29.51 20.08 21.87
CA ILE A 11 -28.35 20.52 21.12
C ILE A 11 -27.35 21.14 22.12
N ALA A 12 -26.51 20.34 22.76
CA ALA A 12 -25.37 20.78 23.56
C ALA A 12 -24.53 19.53 23.87
N ALA A 13 -23.25 19.39 23.54
CA ALA A 13 -22.27 20.32 23.07
C ALA A 13 -21.30 19.53 22.18
N LEU A 14 -21.23 19.88 20.90
CA LEU A 14 -20.26 19.33 19.97
C LEU A 14 -18.96 20.12 20.10
N ILE A 15 -18.19 19.87 21.17
CA ILE A 15 -16.79 20.35 21.24
C ILE A 15 -15.91 19.23 20.67
N LEU A 16 -15.84 19.16 19.34
CA LEU A 16 -14.81 18.37 18.68
C LEU A 16 -13.52 19.18 18.74
N VAL A 17 -12.63 18.81 19.67
CA VAL A 17 -11.23 19.22 19.65
C VAL A 17 -10.61 18.63 18.39
N THR A 18 -10.60 19.38 17.29
CA THR A 18 -9.84 19.06 16.09
C THR A 18 -8.37 19.35 16.35
N GLY A 19 -7.70 18.45 17.06
CA GLY A 19 -6.24 18.41 17.12
C GLY A 19 -5.71 17.97 15.75
N VAL A 20 -5.34 18.92 14.91
CA VAL A 20 -4.66 18.63 13.64
C VAL A 20 -3.19 18.34 13.95
N LEU A 21 -2.86 17.07 14.17
CA LEU A 21 -1.49 16.60 14.08
C LEU A 21 -1.16 16.50 12.58
N ASN A 22 -0.64 17.59 12.02
CA ASN A 22 -0.10 17.60 10.66
C ASN A 22 1.24 16.86 10.64
N ALA A 23 1.18 15.53 10.70
CA ALA A 23 2.25 14.70 10.20
C ALA A 23 2.19 14.81 8.67
N GLY A 24 2.99 15.72 8.09
CA GLY A 24 3.13 15.81 6.65
C GLY A 24 3.47 14.43 6.07
N PRO A 25 2.95 14.07 4.89
CA PRO A 25 3.25 12.77 4.30
C PRO A 25 4.75 12.72 3.98
N ALA A 26 5.50 11.95 4.77
CA ALA A 26 6.70 11.33 4.25
C ALA A 26 6.18 10.40 3.14
N PHE A 27 6.32 10.82 1.88
CA PHE A 27 6.12 9.92 0.75
C PHE A 27 7.20 8.85 0.83
N ALA A 28 6.97 7.84 1.67
CA ALA A 28 7.72 6.60 1.58
C ALA A 28 7.57 6.10 0.15
N ALA A 29 8.66 5.64 -0.46
CA ALA A 29 8.58 5.02 -1.77
C ALA A 29 7.46 3.98 -1.79
N ASP A 30 6.47 4.15 -2.66
CA ASP A 30 5.40 3.18 -2.83
C ASP A 30 5.90 2.00 -3.67
N CYS A 31 6.83 1.24 -3.08
CA CYS A 31 7.40 0.07 -3.71
C CYS A 31 6.35 -1.00 -3.99
N SER A 32 5.19 -0.96 -3.33
CA SER A 32 4.11 -1.90 -3.60
C SER A 32 3.51 -1.65 -5.00
N SER A 33 3.20 -0.39 -5.35
CA SER A 33 2.68 -0.07 -6.68
C SER A 33 3.75 -0.18 -7.76
N VAL A 34 5.00 0.23 -7.47
CA VAL A 34 6.14 0.01 -8.37
C VAL A 34 6.33 -1.48 -8.64
N GLY A 35 6.34 -2.28 -7.58
CA GLY A 35 6.51 -3.73 -7.66
C GLY A 35 5.40 -4.41 -8.45
N GLN A 36 4.16 -3.93 -8.31
CA GLN A 36 3.02 -4.47 -9.06
C GLN A 36 3.20 -4.23 -10.56
N ARG A 37 3.56 -2.99 -10.97
CA ARG A 37 3.85 -2.67 -12.38
C ARG A 37 4.97 -3.54 -12.94
N VAL A 38 6.01 -3.77 -12.15
CA VAL A 38 7.14 -4.63 -12.52
C VAL A 38 6.71 -6.09 -12.68
N ALA A 39 5.87 -6.61 -11.78
CA ALA A 39 5.34 -7.97 -11.87
C ALA A 39 4.46 -8.16 -13.12
N ASP A 40 3.56 -7.21 -13.37
CA ASP A 40 2.67 -7.21 -14.54
C ASP A 40 3.47 -7.19 -15.84
N SER A 41 4.51 -6.35 -15.90
CA SER A 41 5.39 -6.25 -17.08
C SER A 41 6.16 -7.54 -17.38
N GLN A 42 6.43 -8.34 -16.35
CA GLN A 42 7.14 -9.62 -16.47
C GLN A 42 6.20 -10.81 -16.63
N GLY A 43 4.88 -10.59 -16.61
CA GLY A 43 3.88 -11.67 -16.68
C GLY A 43 3.90 -12.55 -15.43
N GLY A 44 4.23 -11.99 -14.26
CA GLY A 44 4.31 -12.71 -13.00
C GLY A 44 3.46 -12.09 -11.89
N THR A 45 3.57 -12.66 -10.70
CA THR A 45 2.89 -12.15 -9.50
C THR A 45 3.90 -11.50 -8.56
N LEU A 46 3.55 -10.35 -7.99
CA LEU A 46 4.35 -9.69 -6.98
C LEU A 46 4.37 -10.54 -5.70
N ALA A 47 5.55 -11.00 -5.30
CA ALA A 47 5.73 -11.73 -4.04
C ALA A 47 6.23 -10.83 -2.90
N ARG A 48 7.03 -9.81 -3.22
CA ARG A 48 7.55 -8.85 -2.26
C ARG A 48 7.97 -7.56 -2.96
N ALA A 49 7.76 -6.44 -2.31
CA ALA A 49 8.43 -5.19 -2.63
C ALA A 49 8.93 -4.52 -1.36
N THR A 50 10.13 -3.97 -1.38
CA THR A 50 10.74 -3.33 -0.19
C THR A 50 11.59 -2.14 -0.62
N SER A 51 11.40 -0.99 0.03
CA SER A 51 12.29 0.16 -0.13
C SER A 51 13.62 -0.09 0.59
N VAL A 52 14.72 0.17 -0.10
CA VAL A 52 16.09 0.04 0.39
C VAL A 52 16.89 1.24 -0.12
N VAL A 53 17.81 1.78 0.69
CA VAL A 53 18.76 2.79 0.22
C VAL A 53 20.02 2.09 -0.29
N GLN A 54 20.32 2.21 -1.58
CA GLN A 54 21.55 1.70 -2.20
C GLN A 54 22.35 2.85 -2.80
N ASN A 55 23.62 2.99 -2.42
CA ASN A 55 24.49 4.08 -2.88
C ASN A 55 23.88 5.49 -2.69
N GLY A 56 23.17 5.69 -1.58
CA GLY A 56 22.49 6.96 -1.27
C GLY A 56 21.22 7.24 -2.10
N LYS A 57 20.76 6.28 -2.91
CA LYS A 57 19.51 6.35 -3.68
C LYS A 57 18.47 5.40 -3.09
N GLU A 58 17.24 5.87 -2.96
CA GLU A 58 16.12 5.01 -2.62
C GLU A 58 15.75 4.13 -3.83
N VAL A 59 15.72 2.81 -3.63
CA VAL A 59 15.39 1.81 -4.65
C VAL A 59 14.40 0.80 -4.08
N CYS A 60 13.52 0.31 -4.92
CA CYS A 60 12.61 -0.79 -4.60
C CYS A 60 13.25 -2.11 -5.02
N VAL A 61 13.53 -2.98 -4.04
CA VAL A 61 13.84 -4.38 -4.32
C VAL A 61 12.52 -5.13 -4.45
N VAL A 62 12.26 -5.63 -5.66
CA VAL A 62 11.02 -6.28 -6.07
C VAL A 62 11.30 -7.75 -6.37
N VAL A 63 10.46 -8.62 -5.82
CA VAL A 63 10.48 -10.06 -6.07
C VAL A 63 9.23 -10.43 -6.84
N VAL A 64 9.41 -11.00 -8.02
CA VAL A 64 8.35 -11.48 -8.91
C VAL A 64 8.43 -13.00 -9.02
N LEU A 65 7.28 -13.66 -8.95
CA LEU A 65 7.14 -15.07 -9.28
C LEU A 65 6.57 -15.18 -10.69
N ILE A 66 7.39 -15.62 -11.64
CA ILE A 66 7.00 -15.83 -13.03
C ILE A 66 6.56 -17.29 -13.18
N PRO A 67 5.33 -17.57 -13.64
CA PRO A 67 4.88 -18.94 -13.90
C PRO A 67 5.85 -19.70 -14.81
N GLY A 68 6.12 -20.96 -14.46
CA GLY A 68 6.81 -21.91 -15.35
C GLY A 68 5.86 -22.43 -16.42
N LYS A 69 6.38 -23.17 -17.40
CA LYS A 69 5.55 -23.87 -18.41
C LYS A 69 5.41 -25.34 -18.03
N ASP A 70 4.35 -25.99 -18.47
CA ASP A 70 4.21 -27.45 -18.39
C ASP A 70 4.40 -28.06 -16.98
N GLY A 71 3.96 -27.35 -15.93
CA GLY A 71 4.07 -27.79 -14.54
C GLY A 71 5.42 -27.51 -13.88
N GLU A 72 6.33 -26.81 -14.56
CA GLU A 72 7.56 -26.29 -13.96
C GLU A 72 7.27 -25.35 -12.78
N ARG A 73 8.20 -25.34 -11.82
CA ARG A 73 8.11 -24.46 -10.67
C ARG A 73 8.21 -22.99 -11.10
N PRO A 74 7.47 -22.06 -10.46
CA PRO A 74 7.61 -20.63 -10.72
C PRO A 74 9.06 -20.17 -10.54
N ARG A 75 9.52 -19.32 -11.44
CA ARG A 75 10.84 -18.70 -11.38
C ARG A 75 10.77 -17.46 -10.49
N ARG A 76 11.63 -17.40 -9.47
CA ARG A 76 11.76 -16.23 -8.60
C ARG A 76 12.76 -15.26 -9.23
N VAL A 77 12.28 -14.07 -9.60
CA VAL A 77 13.10 -13.00 -10.17
C VAL A 77 13.15 -11.86 -9.16
N GLU A 78 14.36 -11.39 -8.86
CA GLU A 78 14.59 -10.27 -7.95
C GLU A 78 15.23 -9.12 -8.74
N VAL A 79 14.61 -7.95 -8.70
CA VAL A 79 15.06 -6.76 -9.44
C VAL A 79 15.04 -5.54 -8.53
N ALA A 80 16.09 -4.74 -8.61
CA ALA A 80 16.14 -3.43 -7.97
C ALA A 80 15.76 -2.37 -9.00
N VAL A 81 14.71 -1.60 -8.70
CA VAL A 81 14.24 -0.51 -9.55
C VAL A 81 14.24 0.82 -8.78
N PRO A 82 14.39 1.96 -9.45
CA PRO A 82 14.28 3.25 -8.79
C PRO A 82 12.90 3.45 -8.14
N ALA A 83 12.84 4.13 -6.99
CA ALA A 83 11.64 4.33 -6.18
C ALA A 83 10.69 5.46 -6.67
N ASN A 84 11.05 6.12 -7.77
CA ASN A 84 10.56 7.43 -8.21
C ASN A 84 9.58 7.40 -9.38
#